data_AF-A0AA96ZGP7-F1
#
_entry.id   AF-A0AA96ZGP7-F1
#
_cell.length_a   1.000
_cell.length_b   1.000
_cell.length_c   1.000
_cell.angle_alpha   90.00
_cell.angle_beta   90.00
_cell.angle_gamma   90.00
#
_symmetry.space_group_name_H-M   'P 1'
#
loop_
_entity.id
_entity.type
_entity.pdbx_description
1 polymer ?
#
loop_
_entity_poly.entity_id
_entity_poly.type
_entity_poly.pdbx_seq_one_letter_code
_entity_poly.pdbx_strand_id
1 'polypeptide(L)'
;MENARVDLTGPREELYEPLMRAVCPSSQGEAAFRLVYQVEPLWEWLLARGLVAVESRERYDLLDVDLPGALTRLQEEGGVAGPEGRDDPVARSAGAVLAVAANLAGSLHCSLRNVLYELTGDHVRLVAEAMMYAAGYLDGSADPWGNEGPASGHEEEWGPNSVAREERLAEL
;
A
#
# COMPACT_ATOMS: atom_id res chain seq x y z
N MET A 1 18.33 29.46 -7.30
CA MET A 1 17.95 28.15 -6.75
C MET A 1 18.36 27.14 -7.79
N GLU A 2 19.33 26.28 -7.48
CA GLU A 2 19.64 25.14 -8.35
C GLU A 2 18.42 24.22 -8.40
N ASN A 3 18.17 23.62 -9.57
CA ASN A 3 17.10 22.64 -9.73
C ASN A 3 17.43 21.42 -8.87
N ALA A 4 16.55 21.08 -7.92
CA ALA A 4 16.68 19.84 -7.17
C ALA A 4 16.45 18.67 -8.13
N ARG A 5 17.54 18.03 -8.54
CA ARG A 5 17.52 16.80 -9.34
C ARG A 5 17.43 15.60 -8.42
N VAL A 6 16.61 14.62 -8.80
CA VAL A 6 16.37 13.42 -8.00
C VAL A 6 17.27 12.29 -8.48
N ASP A 7 17.98 11.66 -7.55
CA ASP A 7 18.73 10.43 -7.76
C ASP A 7 17.97 9.27 -7.09
N LEU A 8 17.45 8.33 -7.89
CA LEU A 8 16.72 7.16 -7.39
C LEU A 8 17.59 6.20 -6.56
N THR A 9 18.92 6.34 -6.63
CA THR A 9 19.86 5.54 -5.83
C THR A 9 20.25 6.22 -4.52
N GLY A 10 19.76 7.44 -4.28
CA GLY A 10 19.96 8.19 -3.05
C GLY A 10 19.18 7.63 -1.85
N PRO A 11 19.31 8.26 -0.68
CA PRO A 11 18.56 7.90 0.51
C PRO A 11 17.05 7.93 0.26
N ARG A 12 16.34 6.91 0.74
CA ARG A 12 14.89 6.75 0.51
C ARG A 12 14.12 8.00 0.94
N GLU A 13 14.49 8.60 2.07
CA GLU A 13 13.86 9.80 2.64
C GLU A 13 13.87 10.99 1.67
N GLU A 14 14.89 11.10 0.82
CA GLU A 14 15.01 12.17 -0.19
C GLU A 14 14.03 11.98 -1.35
N LEU A 15 13.46 10.78 -1.53
CA LEU A 15 12.50 10.45 -2.58
C LEU A 15 11.05 10.78 -2.19
N TYR A 16 10.76 10.96 -0.89
CA TYR A 16 9.40 11.20 -0.42
C TYR A 16 8.80 12.50 -0.97
N GLU A 17 9.53 13.62 -0.86
CA GLU A 17 9.02 14.92 -1.29
C GLU A 17 8.77 14.97 -2.81
N PRO A 18 9.70 14.53 -3.68
CA PRO A 18 9.43 14.40 -5.12
C PRO A 18 8.23 13.53 -5.48
N LEU A 19 8.00 12.44 -4.74
CA LEU A 19 6.86 11.54 -4.92
C LEU A 19 5.54 12.24 -4.58
N MET A 20 5.47 12.92 -3.43
CA MET A 20 4.25 13.62 -3.00
C MET A 20 3.90 14.81 -3.89
N ARG A 21 4.87 15.44 -4.55
CA ARG A 21 4.59 16.51 -5.54
C ARG A 21 3.81 16.01 -6.76
N ALA A 22 3.95 14.73 -7.14
CA ALA A 22 3.33 14.19 -8.36
C ALA A 22 1.82 13.91 -8.23
N VAL A 23 1.32 13.71 -7.01
CA VAL A 23 -0.03 13.18 -6.73
C VAL A 23 -1.12 14.24 -6.47
N CYS A 24 -0.76 15.52 -6.56
CA CYS A 24 -1.67 16.66 -6.35
C CYS A 24 -2.60 16.82 -7.57
N PRO A 25 -3.82 16.23 -7.55
CA PRO A 25 -4.84 16.83 -6.70
C PRO A 25 -5.80 15.86 -5.97
N SER A 26 -5.59 14.55 -6.00
CA SER A 26 -6.53 13.60 -5.37
C SER A 26 -5.96 12.97 -4.10
N SER A 27 -6.69 13.07 -2.98
CA SER A 27 -6.31 12.44 -1.71
C SER A 27 -6.16 10.93 -1.82
N GLN A 28 -6.92 10.28 -2.73
CA GLN A 28 -6.84 8.85 -2.96
C GLN A 28 -5.52 8.45 -3.65
N GLY A 29 -5.12 9.19 -4.69
CA GLY A 29 -3.82 8.99 -5.35
C GLY A 29 -2.65 9.26 -4.41
N GLU A 30 -2.73 10.32 -3.60
CA GLU A 30 -1.72 10.62 -2.59
C GLU A 30 -1.62 9.51 -1.52
N ALA A 31 -2.76 9.03 -1.01
CA ALA A 31 -2.80 7.88 -0.10
C ALA A 31 -2.16 6.64 -0.70
N ALA A 32 -2.44 6.34 -1.98
CA ALA A 32 -1.87 5.20 -2.68
C ALA A 32 -0.34 5.28 -2.75
N PHE A 33 0.21 6.43 -3.17
CA PHE A 33 1.64 6.62 -3.34
C PHE A 33 2.37 6.63 -1.99
N ARG A 34 1.77 7.25 -0.97
CA ARG A 34 2.28 7.21 0.40
C ARG A 34 2.30 5.79 0.95
N LEU A 35 1.24 5.01 0.72
CA LEU A 35 1.12 3.63 1.19
C LEU A 35 2.21 2.73 0.59
N VAL A 36 2.41 2.76 -0.74
CA VAL A 36 3.47 1.96 -1.37
C VAL A 36 4.86 2.42 -0.93
N TYR A 37 5.04 3.72 -0.72
CA TYR A 37 6.29 4.26 -0.22
C TYR A 37 6.57 3.86 1.22
N GLN A 38 5.57 3.68 2.09
CA GLN A 38 5.76 3.29 3.50
C GLN A 38 6.14 1.82 3.66
N VAL A 39 5.69 0.93 2.77
CA VAL A 39 6.00 -0.50 2.82
C VAL A 39 7.35 -0.76 2.13
N GLU A 40 8.42 -0.85 2.93
CA GLU A 40 9.80 -0.93 2.44
C GLU A 40 10.06 -2.04 1.41
N PRO A 41 9.66 -3.30 1.64
CA PRO A 41 9.90 -4.37 0.67
C PRO A 41 9.19 -4.10 -0.67
N LEU A 42 8.04 -3.43 -0.65
CA LEU A 42 7.31 -3.06 -1.86
C LEU A 42 8.02 -1.92 -2.60
N TRP A 43 8.45 -0.88 -1.87
CA TRP A 43 9.16 0.25 -2.47
C TRP A 43 10.46 -0.17 -3.15
N GLU A 44 11.29 -0.98 -2.46
CA GLU A 44 12.53 -1.52 -3.03
C GLU A 44 12.26 -2.39 -4.27
N TRP A 45 11.20 -3.21 -4.21
CA TRP A 45 10.79 -4.05 -5.32
C TRP A 45 10.39 -3.24 -6.56
N LEU A 46 9.68 -2.12 -6.38
CA LEU A 46 9.29 -1.19 -7.45
C LEU A 46 10.52 -0.54 -8.09
N LEU A 47 11.45 -0.04 -7.26
CA LEU A 47 12.70 0.57 -7.74
C LEU A 47 13.55 -0.43 -8.55
N ALA A 48 13.73 -1.64 -8.03
CA ALA A 48 14.54 -2.67 -8.69
C ALA A 48 14.01 -3.06 -10.08
N ARG A 49 12.73 -2.82 -10.35
CA ARG A 49 12.06 -3.12 -11.63
C ARG A 49 11.89 -1.91 -12.54
N GLY A 50 12.37 -0.74 -12.12
CA GLY A 50 12.18 0.50 -12.87
C GLY A 50 10.72 0.92 -12.98
N LEU A 51 9.89 0.55 -12.00
CA LEU A 51 8.46 0.91 -11.92
C LEU A 51 8.24 2.28 -11.26
N VAL A 52 9.33 2.97 -10.94
CA VAL A 52 9.34 4.36 -10.48
C VAL A 52 10.10 5.19 -11.51
N ALA A 53 9.42 6.16 -12.11
CA ALA A 53 9.99 7.02 -13.13
C ALA A 53 10.29 8.43 -12.57
N VAL A 54 11.42 9.00 -12.99
CA VAL A 54 11.72 10.42 -12.74
C VAL A 54 11.19 11.24 -13.91
N GLU A 55 10.25 12.13 -13.63
CA GLU A 55 9.80 13.12 -14.61
C GLU A 55 10.43 14.49 -14.30
N SER A 56 11.42 14.87 -15.12
CA SER A 56 12.06 16.18 -14.98
C SER A 56 11.19 17.31 -15.53
N ARG A 57 10.89 18.28 -14.68
CA ARG A 57 10.30 19.57 -15.07
C ARG A 57 11.38 20.65 -15.09
N GLU A 58 11.00 21.85 -15.54
CA GLU A 58 11.91 23.00 -15.67
C GLU A 58 12.57 23.37 -14.33
N ARG A 59 11.85 23.21 -13.20
CA ARG A 59 12.27 23.66 -11.87
C ARG A 59 12.52 22.55 -10.85
N TYR A 60 11.95 21.37 -11.05
CA TYR A 60 12.00 20.25 -10.10
C TYR A 60 11.76 18.94 -10.83
N ASP A 61 12.21 17.84 -10.24
CA ASP A 61 11.82 16.50 -10.67
C ASP A 61 10.63 15.99 -9.85
N LEU A 62 9.82 15.16 -10.49
CA LEU A 62 8.69 14.42 -9.91
C LEU A 62 8.98 12.93 -9.96
N LEU A 63 8.42 12.16 -9.03
CA LEU A 63 8.42 10.70 -9.11
C LEU A 63 7.01 10.18 -9.40
N ASP A 64 6.90 9.31 -10.39
CA ASP A 64 5.66 8.62 -10.72
C ASP A 64 5.82 7.11 -10.54
N VAL A 65 4.78 6.45 -10.05
CA VAL A 65 4.77 5.00 -9.79
C VAL A 65 3.82 4.33 -10.76
N ASP A 66 4.34 3.44 -11.60
CA ASP A 66 3.55 2.66 -12.55
C ASP A 66 2.81 1.51 -11.84
N LEU A 67 1.72 1.86 -11.12
CA LEU A 67 0.88 0.89 -10.41
C LEU A 67 0.25 -0.16 -11.35
N PRO A 68 -0.26 0.18 -12.56
CA PRO A 68 -0.72 -0.83 -13.51
C PRO A 68 0.38 -1.80 -13.93
N GLY A 69 1.56 -1.30 -14.31
CA GLY A 69 2.71 -2.13 -14.66
C GLY A 69 3.19 -2.99 -13.49
N ALA A 70 3.17 -2.45 -12.28
CA ALA A 70 3.50 -3.18 -11.06
C ALA A 70 2.55 -4.37 -10.82
N LEU A 71 1.24 -4.21 -11.03
CA LEU A 71 0.29 -5.31 -10.91
C LEU A 71 0.55 -6.41 -11.96
N THR A 72 0.83 -6.03 -13.20
CA THR A 72 1.20 -6.98 -14.26
C THR A 72 2.45 -7.76 -13.88
N ARG A 73 3.50 -7.08 -13.41
CA ARG A 73 4.75 -7.72 -12.98
C ARG A 73 4.55 -8.63 -11.78
N LEU A 74 3.75 -8.21 -10.80
CA LEU A 74 3.44 -9.03 -9.63
C LEU A 74 2.81 -10.37 -10.03
N GLN A 75 1.90 -10.36 -11.02
CA GLN A 75 1.26 -11.57 -11.54
C GLN A 75 2.24 -12.46 -12.31
N GLU A 76 3.07 -11.87 -13.17
CA GLU A 76 4.07 -12.60 -13.97
C GLU A 76 5.14 -13.29 -13.10
N GLU A 77 5.55 -12.62 -12.03
CA GLU A 77 6.62 -13.09 -11.15
C GLU A 77 6.11 -13.91 -9.95
N GLY A 78 4.80 -13.95 -9.74
CA GLY A 78 4.18 -14.73 -8.66
C GLY A 78 4.31 -14.10 -7.27
N GLY A 79 4.63 -12.81 -7.16
CA GLY A 79 4.70 -12.07 -5.90
C GLY A 79 5.92 -11.16 -5.77
N VAL A 80 5.95 -10.38 -4.68
CA VAL A 80 7.06 -9.42 -4.39
C VAL A 80 8.40 -10.15 -4.19
N ALA A 81 8.39 -11.29 -3.51
CA ALA A 81 9.59 -12.14 -3.35
C ALA A 81 9.71 -13.23 -4.43
N GLY A 82 8.92 -13.15 -5.49
CA GLY A 82 8.84 -14.20 -6.51
C GLY A 82 8.22 -15.52 -5.99
N PRO A 83 8.32 -16.61 -6.78
CA PRO A 83 7.65 -17.87 -6.46
C PRO A 83 8.29 -18.60 -5.26
N GLU A 84 9.59 -18.39 -5.02
CA GLU A 84 10.33 -19.00 -3.90
C GLU A 84 10.01 -18.34 -2.56
N GLY A 85 9.63 -17.06 -2.57
CA GLY A 85 9.21 -16.31 -1.38
C GLY A 85 7.70 -16.35 -1.13
N ARG A 86 6.96 -17.26 -1.78
CA ARG A 86 5.50 -17.36 -1.63
C ARG A 86 5.06 -17.61 -0.18
N ASP A 87 5.87 -18.31 0.59
CA ASP A 87 5.56 -18.62 1.98
C ASP A 87 5.90 -17.47 2.94
N ASP A 88 6.66 -16.46 2.50
CA ASP A 88 6.99 -15.28 3.29
C ASP A 88 5.75 -14.39 3.49
N PRO A 89 5.23 -14.27 4.74
CA PRO A 89 4.06 -13.47 5.03
C PRO A 89 4.25 -11.99 4.70
N VAL A 90 5.46 -11.44 4.86
CA VAL A 90 5.74 -10.02 4.59
C VAL A 90 5.69 -9.74 3.09
N ALA A 91 6.27 -10.63 2.28
CA ALA A 91 6.25 -10.50 0.83
C ALA A 91 4.84 -10.66 0.25
N ARG A 92 4.04 -11.62 0.74
CA ARG A 92 2.61 -11.74 0.37
C ARG A 92 1.83 -10.48 0.74
N SER A 93 2.03 -10.01 1.97
CA SER A 93 1.41 -8.81 2.50
C SER A 93 1.79 -7.56 1.69
N ALA A 94 3.04 -7.45 1.21
CA ALA A 94 3.46 -6.37 0.31
C ALA A 94 2.75 -6.40 -1.04
N GLY A 95 2.54 -7.59 -1.62
CA GLY A 95 1.73 -7.75 -2.85
C GLY A 95 0.26 -7.36 -2.64
N ALA A 96 -0.30 -7.70 -1.49
CA ALA A 96 -1.65 -7.29 -1.10
C ALA A 96 -1.75 -5.76 -0.94
N VAL A 97 -0.77 -5.10 -0.32
CA VAL A 97 -0.66 -3.64 -0.24
C VAL A 97 -0.67 -2.99 -1.62
N LEU A 98 0.05 -3.54 -2.59
CA LEU A 98 0.04 -3.02 -3.97
C LEU A 98 -1.37 -3.04 -4.59
N ALA A 99 -2.14 -4.11 -4.37
CA ALA A 99 -3.51 -4.19 -4.84
C ALA A 99 -4.41 -3.11 -4.22
N VAL A 100 -4.25 -2.83 -2.92
CA VAL A 100 -4.97 -1.74 -2.23
C VAL A 100 -4.57 -0.38 -2.82
N ALA A 101 -3.27 -0.12 -2.96
CA ALA A 101 -2.78 1.15 -3.52
C ALA A 101 -3.30 1.37 -4.95
N ALA A 102 -3.26 0.34 -5.80
CA ALA A 102 -3.82 0.40 -7.14
C ALA A 102 -5.34 0.63 -7.12
N ASN A 103 -6.05 0.10 -6.12
CA ASN A 103 -7.48 0.36 -5.95
C ASN A 103 -7.78 1.81 -5.57
N LEU A 104 -7.04 2.36 -4.60
CA LEU A 104 -7.12 3.77 -4.20
C LEU A 104 -6.81 4.70 -5.38
N ALA A 105 -5.81 4.38 -6.18
CA ALA A 105 -5.45 5.14 -7.38
C ALA A 105 -6.44 4.96 -8.56
N GLY A 106 -7.43 4.07 -8.46
CA GLY A 106 -8.40 3.80 -9.52
C GLY A 106 -7.89 2.90 -10.65
N SER A 107 -6.71 2.31 -10.50
CA SER A 107 -6.08 1.40 -11.49
C SER A 107 -6.55 -0.05 -11.39
N LEU A 108 -7.18 -0.42 -10.28
CA LEU A 108 -7.73 -1.76 -10.04
C LEU A 108 -9.07 -1.67 -9.30
N HIS A 109 -10.01 -2.56 -9.58
CA HIS A 109 -11.19 -2.74 -8.75
C HIS A 109 -11.10 -4.08 -8.03
N CYS A 110 -10.80 -4.05 -6.72
CA CYS A 110 -10.77 -5.23 -5.88
C CYS A 110 -11.62 -5.04 -4.61
N SER A 111 -12.17 -6.15 -4.10
CA SER A 111 -12.77 -6.16 -2.77
C SER A 111 -11.66 -6.20 -1.73
N LEU A 112 -11.61 -5.21 -0.82
CA LEU A 112 -10.66 -5.20 0.29
C LEU A 112 -10.72 -6.48 1.12
N ARG A 113 -11.89 -7.12 1.23
CA ARG A 113 -12.04 -8.41 1.92
C ARG A 113 -11.11 -9.49 1.36
N ASN A 114 -10.92 -9.52 0.04
CA ASN A 114 -10.07 -10.53 -0.60
C ASN A 114 -8.57 -10.27 -0.34
N VAL A 115 -8.23 -9.03 0.02
CA VAL A 115 -6.85 -8.58 0.21
C VAL A 115 -6.47 -8.59 1.70
N LEU A 116 -7.44 -8.35 2.59
CA LEU A 116 -7.25 -8.28 4.04
C LEU A 116 -6.61 -9.54 4.64
N TYR A 117 -6.99 -10.74 4.18
CA TYR A 117 -6.44 -12.00 4.71
C TYR A 117 -4.95 -12.21 4.42
N GLU A 118 -4.40 -11.49 3.44
CA GLU A 118 -2.99 -11.58 3.07
C GLU A 118 -2.14 -10.52 3.79
N LEU A 119 -2.76 -9.58 4.50
CA LEU A 119 -2.07 -8.49 5.18
C LEU A 119 -1.61 -8.91 6.59
N THR A 120 -0.38 -8.55 6.91
CA THR A 120 0.20 -8.57 8.26
C THR A 120 -0.35 -7.41 9.09
N GLY A 121 -0.35 -7.51 10.43
CA GLY A 121 -0.89 -6.48 11.33
C GLY A 121 -0.39 -5.06 11.04
N ASP A 122 0.92 -4.89 10.83
CA ASP A 122 1.51 -3.60 10.47
C ASP A 122 1.01 -3.06 9.12
N HIS A 123 0.88 -3.91 8.11
CA HIS A 123 0.38 -3.49 6.80
C HIS A 123 -1.12 -3.22 6.83
N VAL A 124 -1.91 -3.95 7.63
CA VAL A 124 -3.32 -3.65 7.87
C VAL A 124 -3.46 -2.24 8.46
N ARG A 125 -2.65 -1.89 9.46
CA ARG A 125 -2.65 -0.54 10.05
C ARG A 125 -2.33 0.53 9.00
N LEU A 126 -1.28 0.35 8.20
CA LEU A 126 -0.91 1.29 7.14
C LEU A 126 -2.01 1.43 6.07
N VAL A 127 -2.63 0.33 5.66
CA VAL A 127 -3.77 0.32 4.73
C VAL A 127 -4.94 1.11 5.32
N ALA A 128 -5.27 0.89 6.60
CA ALA A 128 -6.37 1.58 7.26
C ALA A 128 -6.10 3.10 7.39
N GLU A 129 -4.87 3.50 7.73
CA GLU A 129 -4.43 4.90 7.74
C GLU A 129 -4.54 5.54 6.35
N ALA A 130 -4.12 4.83 5.29
CA ALA A 130 -4.25 5.30 3.91
C ALA A 130 -5.72 5.49 3.50
N MET A 131 -6.62 4.59 3.92
CA MET A 131 -8.05 4.74 3.68
C MET A 131 -8.66 5.96 4.41
N MET A 132 -8.25 6.18 5.67
CA MET A 132 -8.67 7.35 6.44
C MET A 132 -8.20 8.64 5.77
N TYR A 133 -6.94 8.68 5.33
CA TYR A 133 -6.38 9.80 4.57
C TYR A 133 -7.18 10.05 3.29
N ALA A 134 -7.42 9.01 2.49
CA ALA A 134 -8.19 9.08 1.26
C ALA A 134 -9.62 9.62 1.49
N ALA A 135 -10.22 9.31 2.65
CA ALA A 135 -11.53 9.79 3.08
C ALA A 135 -11.54 11.22 3.66
N GLY A 136 -10.38 11.89 3.77
CA GLY A 136 -10.25 13.26 4.25
C GLY A 136 -9.87 13.41 5.73
N TYR A 137 -9.54 12.31 6.42
CA TYR A 137 -9.03 12.32 7.79
C TYR A 137 -7.49 12.34 7.75
N LEU A 138 -6.90 13.49 7.43
CA LEU A 138 -5.48 13.65 7.09
C LEU A 138 -4.49 13.19 8.18
N ASP A 139 -4.85 13.39 9.45
CA ASP A 139 -4.07 12.98 10.63
C ASP A 139 -4.75 11.83 11.40
N GLY A 140 -5.70 11.14 10.76
CA GLY A 140 -6.40 10.03 11.38
C GLY A 140 -5.47 8.84 11.57
N SER A 141 -5.18 8.48 12.82
CA SER A 141 -4.65 7.15 13.12
C SER A 141 -5.79 6.15 13.05
N ALA A 142 -5.60 5.05 12.33
CA ALA A 142 -6.56 3.95 12.34
C ALA A 142 -6.06 2.87 13.29
N ASP A 143 -6.89 2.51 14.26
CA ASP A 143 -6.79 1.19 14.87
C ASP A 143 -7.70 0.27 14.03
N PRO A 144 -7.13 -0.58 13.16
CA PRO A 144 -7.93 -1.46 12.32
C PRO A 144 -8.76 -2.47 13.13
N TRP A 145 -8.44 -2.62 14.42
CA TRP A 145 -9.14 -3.49 15.37
C TRP A 145 -10.02 -2.70 16.35
N GLY A 146 -10.07 -1.36 16.27
CA GLY A 146 -11.06 -0.54 16.98
C GLY A 146 -11.04 -0.60 18.52
N ASN A 147 -9.90 -0.90 19.16
CA ASN A 147 -9.74 -1.23 20.58
C ASN A 147 -10.54 -2.47 21.03
N GLU A 148 -10.87 -3.36 20.10
CA GLU A 148 -11.55 -4.60 20.40
C GLU A 148 -10.48 -5.58 20.90
N GLY A 149 -10.37 -5.68 22.23
CA GLY A 149 -9.41 -6.56 22.88
C GLY A 149 -9.58 -8.03 22.46
N PRO A 150 -8.58 -8.89 22.72
CA PRO A 150 -8.67 -10.29 22.37
C PRO A 150 -9.89 -10.90 23.05
N ALA A 151 -10.84 -11.49 22.30
CA ALA A 151 -11.69 -12.47 22.95
C ALA A 151 -10.80 -13.66 23.33
N SER A 152 -11.26 -14.40 24.34
CA SER A 152 -10.43 -15.39 25.04
C SER A 152 -9.89 -16.46 24.10
N GLY A 153 -8.63 -16.34 23.66
CA GLY A 153 -7.88 -17.42 23.03
C GLY A 153 -7.03 -17.07 21.81
N HIS A 154 -7.20 -15.89 21.19
CA HIS A 154 -6.38 -15.47 20.06
C HIS A 154 -5.77 -14.09 20.28
N GLU A 155 -4.48 -13.93 19.93
CA GLU A 155 -3.73 -12.68 20.16
C GLU A 155 -4.16 -11.54 19.23
N GLU A 156 -4.89 -11.83 18.15
CA GLU A 156 -5.51 -10.88 17.21
C GLU A 156 -6.87 -11.45 16.77
N GLU A 157 -7.99 -10.86 17.20
CA GLU A 157 -9.35 -11.33 16.86
C GLU A 157 -10.15 -10.35 16.02
N TRP A 158 -11.07 -10.92 15.25
CA TRP A 158 -12.00 -10.22 14.39
C TRP A 158 -13.03 -9.47 15.23
N GLY A 159 -13.30 -8.22 14.87
CA GLY A 159 -14.31 -7.42 15.54
C GLY A 159 -15.73 -8.00 15.49
N PRO A 160 -16.66 -7.59 16.38
CA PRO A 160 -17.99 -8.14 16.49
C PRO A 160 -18.80 -7.96 15.20
N ASN A 161 -18.54 -6.89 14.44
CA ASN A 161 -19.15 -6.70 13.13
C ASN A 161 -18.63 -7.68 12.07
N SER A 162 -17.34 -8.00 12.13
CA SER A 162 -16.68 -8.97 11.25
C SER A 162 -17.15 -10.39 11.60
N VAL A 163 -17.19 -10.75 12.88
CA VAL A 163 -17.73 -12.03 13.39
C VAL A 163 -19.18 -12.21 12.99
N ALA A 164 -20.05 -11.25 13.31
CA ALA A 164 -21.48 -11.34 13.00
C ALA A 164 -21.74 -11.46 11.49
N ARG A 165 -20.83 -10.99 10.62
CA ARG A 165 -20.96 -11.14 9.17
C ARG A 165 -20.50 -12.50 8.67
N GLU A 166 -19.41 -13.04 9.21
CA GLU A 166 -18.96 -14.41 8.88
C GLU A 166 -20.00 -15.45 9.32
N GLU A 167 -20.60 -15.25 10.50
CA GLU A 167 -21.72 -16.09 10.96
C GLU A 167 -22.87 -16.10 9.96
N ARG A 168 -23.29 -14.91 9.46
CA ARG A 168 -24.33 -14.81 8.42
C ARG A 168 -23.96 -15.49 7.10
N LEU A 169 -22.67 -15.61 6.78
CA LEU A 169 -22.20 -16.26 5.55
C LEU A 169 -22.08 -17.77 5.71
N ALA A 170 -21.73 -18.26 6.90
CA ALA A 170 -21.71 -19.69 7.20
C ALA A 170 -23.12 -20.33 7.21
N GLU A 171 -24.15 -19.51 7.36
CA GLU A 171 -25.57 -19.91 7.31
C GLU A 171 -26.15 -19.96 5.87
N LEU A 172 -25.39 -19.59 4.84
CA LEU A 172 -25.78 -19.66 3.42
C LEU A 172 -25.27 -20.94 2.75
#